data_AF-A0A1R1YHC7-F1
#
_entry.id   AF-A0A1R1YHC7-F1
#
_cell.length_a   1.000
_cell.length_b   1.000
_cell.length_c   1.000
_cell.angle_alpha   90.00
_cell.angle_beta   90.00
_cell.angle_gamma   90.00
#
_symmetry.space_group_name_H-M   'P 1'
#
loop_
_entity.id
_entity.type
_entity.pdbx_description
1 polymer ?
#
loop_
_entity_poly.entity_id
_entity_poly.type
_entity_poly.pdbx_seq_one_letter_code
_entity_poly.pdbx_strand_id
1 'polypeptide(L)'
;MLKHTEEIFGDHPDGYTWDECANYLNLSVEELKLKIRADLYPIRADYLQIFKRTKHVFSETLRVVKFRQTCEESTSADVYNQLGNLMNDSQESCDKLFNCSCTELNELCQIARESGSIGSRLTGAGWGGCTISLVPESTVDNFIKDVKEKYYAKHYPNLTPEELNNSIFSTKPGSGMYIYTV
;
A
#
# COMPACT_ATOMS: atom_id res chain seq x y z
N MET A 1 18.74 4.53 -9.45
CA MET A 1 18.10 4.53 -8.12
C MET A 1 18.02 3.14 -7.52
N LEU A 2 17.14 2.23 -7.98
CA LEU A 2 17.03 0.87 -7.37
C LEU A 2 18.36 0.11 -7.32
N LYS A 3 19.14 0.12 -8.42
CA LYS A 3 20.49 -0.46 -8.43
C LYS A 3 21.41 0.12 -7.35
N HIS A 4 21.37 1.45 -7.14
CA HIS A 4 22.17 2.10 -6.09
C HIS A 4 21.66 1.75 -4.70
N THR A 5 20.36 1.51 -4.52
CA THR A 5 19.82 1.02 -3.23
C THR A 5 20.43 -0.34 -2.87
N GLU A 6 20.55 -1.25 -3.83
CA GLU A 6 21.23 -2.53 -3.64
C GLU A 6 22.74 -2.33 -3.37
N GLU A 7 23.41 -1.51 -4.16
CA GLU A 7 24.87 -1.28 -4.02
C GLU A 7 25.25 -0.60 -2.69
N ILE A 8 24.42 0.32 -2.19
CA ILE A 8 24.74 1.13 -1.00
C ILE A 8 24.24 0.46 0.30
N PHE A 9 23.04 -0.13 0.27
CA PHE A 9 22.37 -0.62 1.48
C PHE A 9 22.09 -2.14 1.45
N GLY A 10 22.41 -2.83 0.36
CA GLY A 10 22.08 -4.25 0.17
C GLY A 10 22.77 -5.20 1.15
N ASP A 11 23.95 -4.83 1.66
CA ASP A 11 24.69 -5.62 2.65
C ASP A 11 24.09 -5.54 4.06
N HIS A 12 23.15 -4.62 4.32
CA HIS A 12 22.49 -4.43 5.62
C HIS A 12 20.95 -4.40 5.45
N PRO A 13 20.34 -5.50 4.98
CA PRO A 13 18.91 -5.51 4.64
C PRO A 13 17.99 -5.42 5.87
N ASP A 14 18.50 -5.76 7.06
CA ASP A 14 17.75 -5.74 8.32
C ASP A 14 17.75 -4.37 9.00
N GLY A 15 18.56 -3.44 8.51
CA GLY A 15 18.64 -2.05 8.96
C GLY A 15 19.91 -1.73 9.72
N TYR A 16 20.00 -0.47 10.15
CA TYR A 16 21.16 0.10 10.82
C TYR A 16 20.76 0.62 12.19
N THR A 17 21.61 0.45 13.18
CA THR A 17 21.50 1.11 14.48
C THR A 17 21.66 2.63 14.36
N TRP A 18 21.29 3.36 15.41
CA TRP A 18 21.52 4.81 15.48
C TRP A 18 22.99 5.18 15.37
N ASP A 19 23.88 4.43 16.03
CA ASP A 19 25.32 4.65 15.99
C ASP A 19 25.91 4.41 14.60
N GLU A 20 25.51 3.34 13.92
CA GLU A 20 25.95 3.08 12.54
C GLU A 20 25.51 4.20 11.58
N CYS A 21 24.27 4.68 11.71
CA CYS A 21 23.78 5.80 10.92
C CYS A 21 24.54 7.10 11.23
N ALA A 22 24.79 7.39 12.50
CA ALA A 22 25.51 8.57 12.94
C ALA A 22 26.95 8.56 12.43
N ASN A 23 27.64 7.43 12.56
CA ASN A 23 28.98 7.20 12.02
C ASN A 23 29.04 7.39 10.51
N TYR A 24 28.08 6.81 9.76
CA TYR A 24 28.01 6.97 8.31
C TYR A 24 27.85 8.43 7.88
N LEU A 25 27.12 9.23 8.67
CA LEU A 25 26.84 10.63 8.39
C LEU A 25 27.87 11.60 9.00
N ASN A 26 28.89 11.10 9.70
CA ASN A 26 29.83 11.89 10.49
C ASN A 26 29.13 12.84 11.49
N LEU A 27 28.15 12.32 12.23
CA LEU A 27 27.40 13.02 13.27
C LEU A 27 27.47 12.24 14.60
N SER A 28 27.17 12.91 15.70
CA SER A 28 26.74 12.21 16.92
C SER A 28 25.29 11.73 16.79
N VAL A 29 24.90 10.73 17.59
CA VAL A 29 23.52 10.22 17.64
C VAL A 29 22.53 11.33 18.00
N GLU A 30 22.90 12.24 18.90
CA GLU A 30 22.04 13.35 19.32
C GLU A 30 21.85 14.39 18.20
N GLU A 31 22.90 14.71 17.45
CA GLU A 31 22.80 15.56 16.25
C GLU A 31 21.93 14.91 15.17
N LEU A 32 22.08 13.60 14.94
CA LEU A 32 21.26 12.86 13.99
C LEU A 32 19.77 12.92 14.38
N LYS A 33 19.45 12.62 15.65
CA LYS A 33 18.08 12.69 16.19
C LYS A 33 17.46 14.07 16.05
N LEU A 34 18.22 15.13 16.36
CA LEU A 34 17.76 16.50 16.19
C LEU A 34 17.51 16.84 14.70
N LYS A 35 18.39 16.38 13.81
CA LYS A 35 18.29 16.62 12.36
C LYS A 35 17.03 16.00 11.75
N ILE A 36 16.57 14.87 12.25
CA ILE A 36 15.34 14.20 11.79
C ILE A 36 14.10 14.56 12.63
N ARG A 37 14.22 15.53 13.54
CA ARG A 37 13.16 15.99 14.44
C ARG A 37 12.62 14.93 15.40
N ALA A 38 13.46 14.01 15.84
CA ALA A 38 13.10 13.02 16.87
C ALA A 38 12.82 13.67 18.24
N ASP A 39 13.15 14.97 18.41
CA ASP A 39 12.73 15.81 19.54
C ASP A 39 11.22 16.10 19.54
N LEU A 40 10.61 16.25 18.37
CA LEU A 40 9.17 16.51 18.23
C LEU A 40 8.35 15.25 17.99
N TYR A 41 8.92 14.30 17.26
CA TYR A 41 8.26 13.08 16.86
C TYR A 41 9.04 11.89 17.43
N PRO A 42 8.68 11.39 18.63
CA PRO A 42 9.44 10.33 19.28
C PRO A 42 9.53 9.08 18.40
N ILE A 43 10.76 8.64 18.12
CA ILE A 43 11.03 7.43 17.33
C ILE A 43 11.46 6.32 18.28
N ARG A 44 10.75 5.20 18.25
CA ARG A 44 11.14 3.97 18.95
C ARG A 44 11.56 2.93 17.92
N ALA A 45 12.86 2.79 17.73
CA ALA A 45 13.44 1.84 16.81
C ALA A 45 14.85 1.46 17.27
N ASP A 46 15.11 0.16 17.36
CA ASP A 46 16.45 -0.38 17.56
C ASP A 46 17.25 -0.33 16.25
N TYR A 47 16.56 -0.55 15.12
CA TYR A 47 17.11 -0.53 13.76
C TYR A 47 16.27 0.35 12.83
N LEU A 48 16.96 1.17 12.04
CA LEU A 48 16.41 1.98 10.96
C LEU A 48 16.52 1.16 9.65
N GLN A 49 15.39 0.71 9.12
CA GLN A 49 15.33 -0.17 7.93
C GLN A 49 15.55 0.60 6.60
N ILE A 50 16.69 1.28 6.48
CA ILE A 50 17.02 2.16 5.35
C ILE A 50 16.86 1.44 4.01
N PHE A 51 17.45 0.25 3.85
CA PHE A 51 17.36 -0.55 2.63
C PHE A 51 15.90 -0.76 2.18
N LYS A 52 15.08 -1.35 3.05
CA LYS A 52 13.69 -1.71 2.73
C LYS A 52 12.84 -0.47 2.44
N ARG A 53 12.97 0.60 3.24
CA ARG A 53 12.20 1.84 3.04
C ARG A 53 12.59 2.56 1.75
N THR A 54 13.88 2.65 1.45
CA THR A 54 14.36 3.24 0.18
C THR A 54 13.91 2.42 -1.03
N LYS A 55 14.01 1.08 -0.96
CA LYS A 55 13.58 0.19 -2.04
C LYS A 55 12.07 0.27 -2.28
N HIS A 56 11.27 0.35 -1.22
CA HIS A 56 9.83 0.58 -1.31
C HIS A 56 9.55 1.89 -2.05
N VAL A 57 10.08 3.03 -1.58
CA VAL A 57 9.78 4.35 -2.14
C VAL A 57 10.14 4.43 -3.63
N PHE A 58 11.33 3.98 -4.02
CA PHE A 58 11.72 4.03 -5.44
C PHE A 58 10.95 3.04 -6.32
N SER A 59 10.66 1.83 -5.84
CA SER A 59 9.86 0.88 -6.61
C SER A 59 8.40 1.32 -6.73
N GLU A 60 7.83 1.93 -5.70
CA GLU A 60 6.46 2.48 -5.72
C GLU A 60 6.36 3.67 -6.66
N THR A 61 7.33 4.59 -6.63
CA THR A 61 7.41 5.70 -7.59
C THR A 61 7.46 5.19 -9.03
N LEU A 62 8.26 4.15 -9.29
CA LEU A 62 8.33 3.53 -10.60
C LEU A 62 6.99 2.87 -11.00
N ARG A 63 6.28 2.23 -10.07
CA ARG A 63 4.95 1.65 -10.32
C ARG A 63 3.95 2.73 -10.72
N VAL A 64 3.97 3.92 -10.10
CA VAL A 64 3.11 5.04 -10.48
C VAL A 64 3.36 5.47 -11.92
N VAL A 65 4.64 5.61 -12.32
CA VAL A 65 5.00 5.98 -13.71
C VAL A 65 4.51 4.92 -14.69
N LYS A 66 4.75 3.64 -14.39
CA LYS A 66 4.28 2.52 -15.22
C LYS A 66 2.76 2.47 -15.31
N PHE A 67 2.05 2.64 -14.20
CA PHE A 67 0.58 2.63 -14.16
C PHE A 67 0.01 3.73 -15.06
N ARG A 68 0.57 4.94 -14.96
CA ARG A 68 0.20 6.07 -15.84
C ARG A 68 0.46 5.74 -17.30
N GLN A 69 1.65 5.25 -17.64
CA GLN A 69 2.00 4.88 -19.03
C GLN A 69 1.06 3.81 -19.58
N THR A 70 0.77 2.77 -18.78
CA THR A 70 -0.20 1.72 -19.16
C THR A 70 -1.59 2.31 -19.41
N CYS A 71 -2.05 3.29 -18.61
CA CYS A 71 -3.31 3.98 -18.86
C CYS A 71 -3.30 4.86 -20.12
N GLU A 72 -2.19 5.53 -20.43
CA GLU A 72 -2.10 6.48 -21.55
C GLU A 72 -1.82 5.80 -22.90
N GLU A 73 -1.01 4.74 -22.91
CA GLU A 73 -0.42 4.17 -24.13
C GLU A 73 -1.03 2.83 -24.54
N SER A 74 -1.63 2.08 -23.62
CA SER A 74 -2.10 0.73 -23.92
C SER A 74 -3.42 0.73 -24.69
N THR A 75 -3.37 0.29 -25.94
CA THR A 75 -4.56 -0.12 -26.73
C THR A 75 -4.83 -1.62 -26.64
N SER A 76 -4.04 -2.34 -25.84
CA SER A 76 -4.12 -3.80 -25.72
C SER A 76 -5.32 -4.23 -24.87
N ALA A 77 -5.89 -5.39 -25.22
CA ALA A 77 -6.92 -6.05 -24.41
C ALA A 77 -6.43 -6.45 -23.00
N ASP A 78 -5.11 -6.44 -22.77
CA ASP A 78 -4.46 -6.87 -21.53
C ASP A 78 -4.19 -5.72 -20.54
N VAL A 79 -4.59 -4.50 -20.88
CA VAL A 79 -4.35 -3.29 -20.07
C VAL A 79 -4.73 -3.49 -18.61
N TYR A 80 -5.89 -4.09 -18.34
CA TYR A 80 -6.38 -4.27 -16.96
C TYR A 80 -5.53 -5.25 -16.15
N ASN A 81 -5.02 -6.32 -16.76
CA ASN A 81 -4.13 -7.27 -16.08
C ASN A 81 -2.79 -6.61 -15.74
N GLN A 82 -2.26 -5.77 -16.64
CA GLN A 82 -1.03 -5.02 -16.36
C GLN A 82 -1.23 -4.05 -15.19
N LEU A 83 -2.35 -3.31 -15.17
CA LEU A 83 -2.70 -2.43 -14.04
C LEU A 83 -2.89 -3.20 -12.73
N GLY A 84 -3.61 -4.34 -12.78
CA GLY A 84 -3.83 -5.19 -11.61
C GLY A 84 -2.53 -5.78 -11.05
N ASN A 85 -1.61 -6.21 -11.93
CA ASN A 85 -0.28 -6.68 -11.52
C ASN A 85 0.52 -5.57 -10.82
N LEU A 86 0.49 -4.33 -11.33
CA LEU A 86 1.12 -3.20 -10.66
C LEU A 86 0.51 -2.93 -9.27
N MET A 87 -0.81 -3.09 -9.10
CA MET A 87 -1.46 -2.99 -7.79
C MET A 87 -0.99 -4.11 -6.84
N ASN A 88 -0.90 -5.34 -7.32
CA ASN A 88 -0.46 -6.48 -6.52
C ASN A 88 1.01 -6.35 -6.10
N ASP A 89 1.90 -5.92 -7.01
CA ASP A 89 3.30 -5.62 -6.72
C ASP A 89 3.45 -4.48 -5.69
N SER A 90 2.54 -3.51 -5.73
CA SER A 90 2.47 -2.44 -4.73
C SER A 90 2.06 -2.99 -3.37
N GLN A 91 1.05 -3.86 -3.30
CA GLN A 91 0.64 -4.51 -2.04
C GLN A 91 1.79 -5.32 -1.42
N GLU A 92 2.48 -6.14 -2.20
CA GLU A 92 3.63 -6.94 -1.73
C GLU A 92 4.74 -6.02 -1.19
N SER A 93 5.00 -4.91 -1.87
CA SER A 93 5.98 -3.91 -1.41
C SER A 93 5.55 -3.22 -0.11
N CYS A 94 4.26 -2.87 0.03
CA CYS A 94 3.72 -2.31 1.27
C CYS A 94 3.83 -3.30 2.44
N ASP A 95 3.54 -4.58 2.19
CA ASP A 95 3.62 -5.65 3.20
C ASP A 95 5.07 -5.96 3.60
N LYS A 96 5.95 -6.26 2.64
CA LYS A 96 7.29 -6.79 2.92
C LYS A 96 8.38 -5.73 3.07
N LEU A 97 8.28 -4.62 2.34
CA LEU A 97 9.33 -3.59 2.32
C LEU A 97 8.98 -2.40 3.20
N PHE A 98 7.74 -1.93 3.17
CA PHE A 98 7.32 -0.82 4.02
C PHE A 98 6.83 -1.26 5.40
N ASN A 99 6.36 -2.51 5.52
CA ASN A 99 5.72 -3.07 6.71
C ASN A 99 4.54 -2.21 7.18
N CYS A 100 3.73 -1.72 6.25
CA CYS A 100 2.52 -0.95 6.54
C CYS A 100 1.22 -1.71 6.24
N SER A 101 1.29 -3.01 5.96
CA SER A 101 0.09 -3.85 5.91
C SER A 101 -0.29 -4.36 7.30
N CYS A 102 -1.33 -5.20 7.36
CA CYS A 102 -1.68 -6.02 8.52
C CYS A 102 -2.36 -7.31 8.05
N THR A 103 -2.60 -8.25 8.98
CA THR A 103 -3.23 -9.54 8.69
C THR A 103 -4.58 -9.37 7.98
N GLU A 104 -5.40 -8.44 8.48
CA GLU A 104 -6.73 -8.10 7.96
C GLU A 104 -6.66 -7.60 6.51
N LEU A 105 -5.75 -6.65 6.22
CA LEU A 105 -5.57 -6.12 4.86
C LEU A 105 -5.04 -7.18 3.90
N ASN A 106 -4.12 -8.03 4.35
CA ASN A 106 -3.54 -9.09 3.54
C ASN A 106 -4.60 -10.15 3.18
N GLU A 107 -5.40 -10.60 4.14
CA GLU A 107 -6.52 -11.53 3.91
C GLU A 107 -7.58 -10.90 3.01
N LEU A 108 -7.95 -9.64 3.24
CA LEU A 108 -8.96 -8.95 2.42
C LEU A 108 -8.49 -8.81 0.95
N CYS A 109 -7.22 -8.46 0.71
CA CYS A 109 -6.66 -8.41 -0.65
C CYS A 109 -6.64 -9.80 -1.32
N GLN A 110 -6.36 -10.86 -0.55
CA GLN A 110 -6.41 -12.23 -1.05
C GLN A 110 -7.83 -12.63 -1.46
N ILE A 111 -8.80 -12.46 -0.56
CA ILE A 111 -10.22 -12.77 -0.81
C ILE A 111 -10.74 -11.95 -1.99
N ALA A 112 -10.34 -10.68 -2.11
CA ALA A 112 -10.71 -9.86 -3.25
C ALA A 112 -10.24 -10.48 -4.59
N ARG A 113 -9.00 -10.96 -4.67
CA ARG A 113 -8.49 -11.63 -5.88
C ARG A 113 -9.22 -12.94 -6.16
N GLU A 114 -9.44 -13.76 -5.13
CA GLU A 114 -10.20 -15.02 -5.24
C GLU A 114 -11.67 -14.79 -5.65
N SER A 115 -12.21 -13.59 -5.40
CA SER A 115 -13.59 -13.21 -5.74
C SER A 115 -13.69 -12.43 -7.05
N GLY A 116 -12.61 -12.36 -7.84
CA GLY A 116 -12.63 -11.82 -9.20
C GLY A 116 -11.99 -10.45 -9.41
N SER A 117 -11.34 -9.86 -8.39
CA SER A 117 -10.52 -8.66 -8.64
C SER A 117 -9.23 -9.02 -9.40
N ILE A 118 -8.85 -8.15 -10.33
CA ILE A 118 -7.64 -8.27 -11.15
C ILE A 118 -6.41 -7.85 -10.32
N GLY A 119 -6.57 -6.85 -9.46
CA GLY A 119 -5.55 -6.43 -8.51
C GLY A 119 -6.18 -5.83 -7.27
N SER A 120 -5.52 -6.01 -6.12
CA SER A 120 -6.00 -5.50 -4.83
C SER A 120 -4.83 -5.09 -3.94
N ARG A 121 -4.95 -3.93 -3.29
CA ARG A 121 -3.95 -3.37 -2.39
C ARG A 121 -4.58 -2.52 -1.28
N LEU A 122 -3.85 -2.31 -0.19
CA LEU A 122 -4.19 -1.31 0.81
C LEU A 122 -4.20 0.10 0.21
N THR A 123 -4.93 1.03 0.82
CA THR A 123 -4.91 2.45 0.45
C THR A 123 -4.92 3.33 1.71
N GLY A 124 -4.32 4.52 1.61
CA GLY A 124 -4.03 5.36 2.77
C GLY A 124 -2.73 4.97 3.48
N ALA A 125 -2.65 5.23 4.78
CA ALA A 125 -1.43 5.04 5.57
C ALA A 125 -1.06 3.57 5.79
N GLY A 126 -2.05 2.67 5.82
CA GLY A 126 -1.87 1.27 6.21
C GLY A 126 -2.05 1.04 7.72
N TRP A 127 -1.54 -0.10 8.21
CA TRP A 127 -1.77 -0.63 9.56
C TRP A 127 -3.26 -0.78 9.90
N GLY A 128 -4.06 -1.16 8.91
CA GLY A 128 -5.52 -1.16 8.92
C GLY A 128 -6.10 -0.17 7.90
N GLY A 129 -7.38 0.17 8.06
CA GLY A 129 -8.09 1.06 7.13
C GLY A 129 -8.69 0.31 5.95
N CYS A 130 -8.47 0.80 4.74
CA CYS A 130 -9.18 0.34 3.54
C CYS A 130 -8.27 -0.37 2.53
N THR A 131 -8.87 -1.22 1.71
CA THR A 131 -8.28 -1.75 0.47
C THR A 131 -9.00 -1.19 -0.75
N ILE A 132 -8.31 -1.13 -1.89
CA ILE A 132 -8.88 -0.82 -3.20
C ILE A 132 -8.62 -1.99 -4.16
N SER A 133 -9.65 -2.39 -4.89
CA SER A 133 -9.63 -3.54 -5.79
C SER A 133 -10.12 -3.15 -7.18
N LEU A 134 -9.39 -3.55 -8.22
CA LEU A 134 -9.76 -3.38 -9.62
C LEU A 134 -10.63 -4.55 -10.05
N VAL A 135 -11.90 -4.29 -10.37
CA VAL A 135 -12.92 -5.33 -10.65
C VAL A 135 -13.64 -5.00 -11.97
N PRO A 136 -13.86 -5.98 -12.87
CA PRO A 136 -14.69 -5.77 -14.06
C PRO A 136 -16.13 -5.37 -13.68
N GLU A 137 -16.66 -4.33 -14.32
CA GLU A 137 -17.98 -3.76 -13.99
C GLU A 137 -19.11 -4.81 -14.01
N SER A 138 -19.08 -5.74 -14.96
CA SER A 138 -20.06 -6.82 -15.08
C SER A 138 -20.07 -7.83 -13.93
N THR A 139 -19.03 -7.82 -13.08
CA THR A 139 -18.85 -8.79 -11.98
C THR A 139 -18.89 -8.16 -10.59
N VAL A 140 -19.09 -6.84 -10.51
CA VAL A 140 -19.02 -6.08 -9.24
C VAL A 140 -20.00 -6.59 -8.18
N ASP A 141 -21.25 -6.88 -8.56
CA ASP A 141 -22.26 -7.34 -7.59
C ASP A 141 -21.88 -8.69 -6.96
N ASN A 142 -21.39 -9.63 -7.78
CA ASN A 142 -20.91 -10.92 -7.33
C ASN A 142 -19.66 -10.77 -6.45
N PHE A 143 -18.73 -9.91 -6.85
CA PHE A 143 -17.54 -9.60 -6.07
C PHE A 143 -17.90 -9.07 -4.68
N ILE A 144 -18.83 -8.09 -4.59
CA ILE A 144 -19.27 -7.51 -3.32
C ILE A 144 -19.91 -8.58 -2.44
N LYS A 145 -20.80 -9.40 -3.01
CA LYS A 145 -21.44 -10.50 -2.30
C LYS A 145 -20.39 -11.46 -1.72
N ASP A 146 -19.46 -11.92 -2.54
CA ASP A 146 -18.42 -12.87 -2.15
C ASP A 146 -17.54 -12.32 -1.03
N VAL A 147 -17.12 -11.05 -1.10
CA VAL A 147 -16.30 -10.44 -0.05
C VAL A 147 -17.07 -10.29 1.26
N LYS A 148 -18.37 -9.93 1.21
CA LYS A 148 -19.24 -9.90 2.40
C LYS A 148 -19.32 -11.26 3.08
N GLU A 149 -19.49 -12.33 2.30
CA GLU A 149 -19.61 -13.70 2.81
C GLU A 149 -18.27 -14.25 3.32
N LYS A 150 -17.19 -14.09 2.56
CA LYS A 150 -15.88 -14.73 2.87
C LYS A 150 -15.07 -13.99 3.93
N TYR A 151 -15.20 -12.67 4.01
CA TYR A 151 -14.42 -11.84 4.96
C TYR A 151 -15.28 -11.32 6.10
N TYR A 152 -16.28 -10.48 5.79
CA TYR A 152 -17.01 -9.74 6.83
C TYR A 152 -17.89 -10.64 7.70
N ALA A 153 -18.64 -11.58 7.11
CA ALA A 153 -19.48 -12.49 7.89
C ALA A 153 -18.67 -13.41 8.82
N LYS A 154 -17.42 -13.72 8.44
CA LYS A 154 -16.50 -14.55 9.22
C LYS A 154 -15.86 -13.78 10.39
N HIS A 155 -15.37 -12.57 10.13
CA HIS A 155 -14.61 -11.79 11.12
C HIS A 155 -15.48 -10.87 11.97
N TYR A 156 -16.62 -10.44 11.44
CA TYR A 156 -17.52 -9.48 12.08
C TYR A 156 -18.99 -9.94 11.97
N PRO A 157 -19.35 -11.10 12.57
CA PRO A 157 -20.67 -11.72 12.42
C PRO A 157 -21.83 -10.89 12.98
N ASN A 158 -21.55 -9.88 13.80
CA ASN A 158 -22.54 -9.05 14.46
C ASN A 158 -22.77 -7.68 13.78
N LEU A 159 -22.18 -7.45 12.60
CA LEU A 159 -22.45 -6.21 11.85
C LEU A 159 -23.93 -6.14 11.48
N THR A 160 -24.51 -4.97 11.67
CA THR A 160 -25.84 -4.66 11.14
C THR A 160 -25.81 -4.65 9.61
N PRO A 161 -26.97 -4.82 8.93
CA PRO A 161 -27.04 -4.70 7.48
C PRO A 161 -26.49 -3.37 6.95
N GLU A 162 -26.67 -2.27 7.69
CA GLU A 162 -26.16 -0.95 7.32
C GLU A 162 -24.64 -0.87 7.41
N GLU A 163 -24.03 -1.32 8.52
CA GLU A 163 -22.58 -1.35 8.67
C GLU A 163 -21.91 -2.24 7.62
N LEU A 164 -22.50 -3.40 7.32
CA LEU A 164 -22.01 -4.29 6.27
C LEU A 164 -22.09 -3.65 4.88
N ASN A 165 -23.14 -2.87 4.59
CA ASN A 165 -23.27 -2.13 3.35
C ASN A 165 -22.29 -0.96 3.25
N ASN A 166 -21.95 -0.33 4.38
CA ASN A 166 -20.95 0.75 4.43
C ASN A 166 -19.50 0.23 4.41
N SER A 167 -19.29 -1.06 4.69
CA SER A 167 -17.96 -1.67 4.75
C SER A 167 -17.36 -1.97 3.37
N ILE A 168 -18.20 -2.10 2.33
CA ILE A 168 -17.77 -2.38 0.96
C ILE A 168 -18.73 -1.75 -0.05
N PHE A 169 -18.19 -0.98 -0.99
CA PHE A 169 -18.94 -0.32 -2.05
C PHE A 169 -18.11 -0.21 -3.32
N SER A 170 -18.79 -0.13 -4.47
CA SER A 170 -18.17 0.21 -5.75
C SER A 170 -18.18 1.71 -5.97
N THR A 171 -17.16 2.23 -6.64
CA THR A 171 -17.09 3.65 -6.99
C THR A 171 -16.50 3.86 -8.38
N LYS A 172 -16.76 5.04 -8.95
CA LYS A 172 -16.13 5.57 -10.17
C LYS A 172 -15.49 6.92 -9.81
N PRO A 173 -14.47 7.40 -10.54
CA PRO A 173 -13.86 8.70 -10.26
C PRO A 173 -14.91 9.82 -10.16
N GLY A 174 -15.03 10.42 -8.98
CA GLY A 174 -15.97 11.51 -8.70
C GLY A 174 -15.40 12.89 -9.03
N SER A 175 -16.26 13.91 -9.00
CA SER A 175 -15.82 15.31 -9.12
C SER A 175 -15.07 15.77 -7.87
N GLY A 176 -14.22 16.79 -8.03
CA GLY A 176 -13.57 17.48 -6.91
C GLY A 176 -14.53 18.33 -6.10
N MET A 177 -13.97 19.17 -5.22
CA MET A 177 -14.74 20.10 -4.39
C MET A 177 -15.50 21.14 -5.24
N TYR A 178 -16.78 21.38 -4.92
CA TYR A 178 -17.60 22.42 -5.53
C TYR A 178 -18.47 23.11 -4.47
N ILE A 179 -18.87 24.35 -4.75
CA ILE A 179 -19.82 25.11 -3.93
C ILE A 179 -21.19 24.96 -4.57
N TYR A 180 -22.18 24.49 -3.80
CA TYR A 180 -23.58 24.45 -4.22
C TYR A 180 -24.29 25.72 -3.75
N THR A 181 -24.66 26.59 -4.68
CA THR A 181 -25.48 27.78 -4.39
C THR A 181 -26.95 27.44 -4.61
N VAL A 182 -27.75 27.54 -3.53
CA VAL A 182 -29.21 27.36 -3.55
C VAL A 182 -29.89 28.65 -4.00
#